data_AF-A0A917WTX8-F1
#
_entry.id   AF-A0A917WTX8-F1
#
_cell.length_a   1.000
_cell.length_b   1.000
_cell.length_c   1.000
_cell.angle_alpha   90.00
_cell.angle_beta   90.00
_cell.angle_gamma   90.00
#
_symmetry.space_group_name_H-M   'P 1'
#
loop_
_entity.id
_entity.type
_entity.pdbx_description
1 polymer ?
#
loop_
_entity_poly.entity_id
_entity_poly.type
_entity_poly.pdbx_seq_one_letter_code
_entity_poly.pdbx_strand_id
1 'polypeptide(L)'
;MRKLKEIKKLKNEAGFTLIEVLSVLVILGVIAAIAVPSVYGIIENSKREVCYVNQAEIERMYEDYLVLEELEHSDQRFTNYLRDNHLNESNDHGEYSYIDGKVHCSIHSDNELPEVEVPDIPEVPEDNEGGSVPFL
;
A
#
# COMPACT_ATOMS: atom_id res chain seq x y z
N MET A 1 -33.41 -67.48 -13.27
CA MET A 1 -33.61 -66.28 -12.43
C MET A 1 -32.38 -66.09 -11.56
N ARG A 2 -31.48 -65.14 -11.89
CA ARG A 2 -30.28 -64.85 -11.10
C ARG A 2 -30.67 -63.85 -10.01
N LYS A 3 -30.58 -64.25 -8.73
CA LYS A 3 -30.80 -63.34 -7.61
C LYS A 3 -29.60 -62.39 -7.51
N LEU A 4 -29.82 -61.10 -7.78
CA LEU A 4 -28.85 -60.04 -7.52
C LEU A 4 -28.74 -59.88 -6.00
N LYS A 5 -27.57 -60.25 -5.47
CA LYS A 5 -27.20 -60.07 -4.07
C LYS A 5 -26.92 -58.58 -3.88
N GLU A 6 -27.88 -57.85 -3.31
CA GLU A 6 -27.75 -56.46 -2.87
C GLU A 6 -26.48 -56.28 -2.03
N ILE A 7 -25.47 -55.60 -2.57
CA ILE A 7 -24.30 -55.17 -1.82
C ILE A 7 -24.73 -53.95 -1.02
N LYS A 8 -25.16 -54.16 0.24
CA LYS A 8 -25.28 -53.07 1.21
C LYS A 8 -23.89 -52.48 1.45
N LYS A 9 -23.56 -51.39 0.74
CA LYS A 9 -22.47 -50.50 1.12
C LYS A 9 -22.85 -49.87 2.46
N LEU A 10 -22.28 -50.38 3.55
CA LEU A 10 -22.31 -49.70 4.83
C LEU A 10 -21.55 -48.38 4.64
N LYS A 11 -22.29 -47.28 4.57
CA LYS A 11 -21.71 -45.94 4.59
C LYS A 11 -21.06 -45.76 5.97
N ASN A 12 -19.74 -45.73 6.00
CA ASN A 12 -18.99 -45.41 7.20
C ASN A 12 -18.99 -43.88 7.36
N GLU A 13 -20.11 -43.33 7.83
CA GLU A 13 -20.24 -41.91 8.14
C GLU A 13 -19.54 -41.65 9.49
N ALA A 14 -18.21 -41.53 9.45
CA ALA A 14 -17.44 -41.02 10.57
C ALA A 14 -17.78 -39.53 10.72
N GLY A 15 -18.76 -39.21 11.58
CA GLY A 15 -19.09 -37.84 11.94
C GLY A 15 -18.04 -37.26 12.89
N PHE A 16 -17.59 -36.04 12.62
CA PHE A 16 -16.80 -35.26 13.57
C PHE A 16 -17.57 -35.07 14.87
N THR A 17 -16.87 -35.17 16.00
CA THR A 17 -17.49 -34.92 17.31
C THR A 17 -17.58 -33.41 17.58
N LEU A 18 -18.59 -32.97 18.33
CA LEU A 18 -18.72 -31.56 18.69
C LEU A 18 -17.53 -31.05 19.50
N ILE A 19 -16.95 -31.89 20.36
CA ILE A 19 -15.79 -31.53 21.18
C ILE A 19 -14.53 -31.28 20.33
N GLU A 20 -14.37 -32.03 19.24
CA GLU A 20 -13.24 -31.89 18.33
C GLU A 20 -13.28 -30.52 17.64
N VAL A 21 -14.44 -30.15 17.09
CA VAL A 21 -14.64 -28.82 16.51
C VAL A 21 -14.52 -27.71 17.56
N LEU A 22 -15.07 -27.91 18.76
CA LEU A 22 -14.99 -26.94 19.85
C LEU A 22 -13.56 -26.66 20.27
N SER A 23 -12.73 -27.71 20.43
CA SER A 23 -11.33 -27.56 20.84
C SER A 23 -10.50 -26.74 19.83
N VAL A 24 -10.76 -26.93 18.53
CA VAL A 24 -10.09 -26.17 17.46
C VAL A 24 -10.51 -24.70 17.50
N LEU A 25 -11.79 -24.41 17.69
CA LEU A 25 -12.28 -23.03 17.81
C LEU A 25 -11.68 -22.30 19.02
N VAL A 26 -11.48 -23.00 20.14
CA VAL A 26 -10.83 -22.42 21.33
C VAL A 26 -9.38 -22.04 21.02
N ILE A 27 -8.61 -22.95 20.39
CA ILE A 27 -7.22 -22.66 20.03
C ILE A 27 -7.14 -21.52 19.00
N LEU A 28 -7.97 -21.55 17.96
CA LEU A 28 -8.04 -20.47 16.97
C LEU A 28 -8.46 -19.14 17.60
N GLY A 29 -9.37 -19.16 18.58
CA GLY A 29 -9.82 -17.97 19.30
C GLY A 29 -8.69 -17.32 20.12
N VAL A 30 -7.90 -18.12 20.83
CA VAL A 30 -6.74 -17.63 21.59
C VAL A 30 -5.69 -17.03 20.67
N ILE A 31 -5.37 -17.70 19.55
CA ILE A 31 -4.42 -17.18 18.56
C ILE A 31 -4.94 -15.88 17.95
N ALA A 32 -6.20 -15.83 17.53
CA ALA A 32 -6.81 -14.66 16.92
C ALA A 32 -6.83 -13.46 17.89
N ALA A 33 -7.09 -13.67 19.18
CA ALA A 33 -7.12 -12.61 20.18
C ALA A 33 -5.78 -11.85 20.29
N ILE A 34 -4.64 -12.53 20.09
CA ILE A 34 -3.31 -11.92 20.12
C ILE A 34 -2.90 -11.40 18.73
N ALA A 35 -3.20 -12.17 17.68
CA ALA A 35 -2.78 -11.87 16.32
C ALA A 35 -3.45 -10.60 15.75
N VAL A 36 -4.74 -10.41 15.99
CA VAL A 36 -5.52 -9.28 15.43
C VAL A 36 -4.94 -7.91 15.82
N PRO A 37 -4.76 -7.56 17.10
CA PRO A 37 -4.22 -6.24 17.47
C PRO A 37 -2.77 -6.04 16.99
N SER A 38 -1.96 -7.10 16.99
CA SER A 38 -0.57 -7.04 16.52
C SER A 38 -0.49 -6.71 15.03
N VAL A 39 -1.32 -7.34 14.20
CA VAL A 39 -1.34 -7.10 12.76
C VAL A 39 -1.94 -5.73 12.44
N TYR A 40 -2.97 -5.31 13.20
CA TYR A 40 -3.60 -4.01 13.00
C TYR A 40 -2.61 -2.84 13.18
N GLY A 41 -1.78 -2.87 14.23
CA GLY A 41 -0.76 -1.84 14.46
C GLY A 41 0.32 -1.78 13.37
N ILE A 42 0.74 -2.94 12.84
CA ILE A 42 1.73 -3.00 11.76
C ILE A 42 1.16 -2.36 10.48
N ILE A 43 -0.09 -2.67 10.13
CA ILE A 43 -0.74 -2.12 8.93
C ILE A 43 -0.80 -0.59 9.00
N GLU A 44 -1.14 -0.02 10.14
CA GLU A 44 -1.23 1.44 10.32
C GLU A 44 0.14 2.12 10.15
N ASN A 45 1.19 1.51 10.70
CA ASN A 45 2.55 2.02 10.54
C ASN A 45 3.02 1.94 9.08
N SER A 46 2.78 0.81 8.41
CA SER A 46 3.12 0.66 6.98
C SER A 46 2.39 1.67 6.12
N LYS A 47 1.13 1.98 6.44
CA LYS A 47 0.36 3.00 5.73
C LYS A 47 0.97 4.39 5.88
N ARG A 48 1.34 4.77 7.11
CA ARG A 48 2.03 6.03 7.41
C ARG A 48 3.37 6.13 6.68
N GLU A 49 4.17 5.06 6.67
CA GLU A 49 5.46 5.01 6.00
C GLU A 49 5.33 5.18 4.48
N VAL A 50 4.39 4.46 3.84
CA VAL A 50 4.10 4.63 2.42
C VAL A 50 3.64 6.04 2.11
N CYS A 51 2.78 6.62 2.95
CA CYS A 51 2.31 7.98 2.76
C CYS A 51 3.46 9.00 2.87
N TYR A 52 4.42 8.77 3.76
CA TYR A 52 5.61 9.62 3.90
C TYR A 52 6.52 9.54 2.67
N VAL A 53 6.82 8.33 2.18
CA VAL A 53 7.63 8.15 0.97
C VAL A 53 6.95 8.80 -0.24
N ASN A 54 5.64 8.61 -0.40
CA ASN A 54 4.88 9.22 -1.48
C ASN A 54 4.92 10.77 -1.40
N GLN A 55 4.85 11.37 -0.21
CA GLN A 55 4.95 12.83 -0.07
C GLN A 55 6.30 13.33 -0.59
N ALA A 56 7.41 12.70 -0.18
CA ALA A 56 8.75 13.07 -0.62
C ALA A 56 8.95 12.85 -2.13
N GLU A 57 8.40 11.77 -2.68
CA GLU A 57 8.44 11.48 -4.11
C GLU A 57 7.68 12.53 -4.92
N ILE A 58 6.45 12.86 -4.52
CA ILE A 58 5.63 13.89 -5.18
C ILE A 58 6.30 15.26 -5.07
N GLU A 59 6.87 15.59 -3.91
CA GLU A 59 7.59 16.85 -3.67
C GLU A 59 8.71 17.02 -4.69
N ARG A 60 9.62 16.04 -4.77
CA ARG A 60 10.73 16.06 -5.72
C ARG A 60 10.25 16.17 -7.16
N MET A 61 9.31 15.32 -7.57
CA MET A 61 8.83 15.30 -8.95
C MET A 61 8.11 16.59 -9.33
N TYR A 62 7.41 17.21 -8.39
CA TYR A 62 6.72 18.47 -8.60
C TYR A 62 7.71 19.65 -8.65
N GLU A 63 8.72 19.68 -7.77
CA GLU A 63 9.79 20.68 -7.84
C GLU A 63 10.56 20.60 -9.16
N ASP A 64 10.93 19.38 -9.60
CA ASP A 64 11.57 19.16 -10.90
C ASP A 64 10.69 19.67 -12.05
N TYR A 65 9.37 19.42 -12.00
CA TYR A 65 8.41 19.93 -12.97
C TYR A 65 8.35 21.47 -13.00
N LEU A 66 8.36 22.14 -11.85
CA LEU A 66 8.38 23.59 -11.76
C LEU A 66 9.67 24.18 -12.36
N VAL A 67 10.81 23.56 -12.09
CA VAL A 67 12.11 24.00 -12.60
C VAL A 67 12.21 23.80 -14.12
N LEU A 68 11.86 22.61 -14.60
CA LEU A 68 12.00 22.25 -16.02
C LEU A 68 11.10 23.08 -16.94
N GLU A 69 9.91 23.45 -16.47
CA GLU A 69 8.97 24.25 -17.25
C GLU A 69 9.05 25.76 -16.96
N GLU A 70 9.97 26.20 -16.08
CA GLU A 70 10.11 27.59 -15.62
C GLU A 70 8.81 28.17 -15.03
N LEU A 71 8.14 27.38 -14.18
CA LEU A 71 6.84 27.70 -13.61
C LEU A 71 6.92 27.97 -12.12
N GLU A 72 6.14 28.94 -11.65
CA GLU A 72 5.95 29.14 -10.21
C GLU A 72 4.82 28.24 -9.67
N HIS A 73 5.00 27.81 -8.42
CA HIS A 73 3.99 27.08 -7.69
C HIS A 73 2.67 27.87 -7.58
N SER A 74 1.56 27.17 -7.75
CA SER A 74 0.24 27.63 -7.33
C SER A 74 -0.62 26.42 -6.98
N ASP A 75 -1.57 26.60 -6.06
CA ASP A 75 -2.47 25.52 -5.63
C ASP A 75 -3.17 24.85 -6.81
N GLN A 76 -3.65 25.64 -7.77
CA GLN A 76 -4.31 25.11 -8.97
C GLN A 76 -3.35 24.26 -9.83
N ARG A 77 -2.09 24.68 -9.95
CA ARG A 77 -1.08 23.95 -10.72
C ARG A 77 -0.74 22.64 -10.04
N PHE A 78 -0.57 22.65 -8.72
CA PHE A 78 -0.33 21.44 -7.95
C PHE A 78 -1.51 20.46 -8.06
N THR A 79 -2.73 20.94 -7.89
CA THR A 79 -3.95 20.10 -8.06
C THR A 79 -4.05 19.51 -9.47
N ASN A 80 -3.76 20.29 -10.51
CA ASN A 80 -3.74 19.79 -11.88
C ASN A 80 -2.64 18.74 -12.06
N TYR A 81 -1.43 19.00 -11.55
CA TYR A 81 -0.32 18.06 -11.61
C TYR A 81 -0.69 16.71 -10.97
N LEU A 82 -1.29 16.72 -9.77
CA LEU A 82 -1.75 15.50 -9.11
C LEU A 82 -2.82 14.78 -9.93
N ARG A 83 -3.79 15.53 -10.48
CA ARG A 83 -4.85 14.94 -11.30
C ARG A 83 -4.30 14.29 -12.56
N ASP A 84 -3.41 14.98 -13.26
CA ASP A 84 -2.88 14.57 -14.55
C ASP A 84 -1.92 13.37 -14.41
N ASN A 85 -1.30 13.19 -13.24
CA ASN A 85 -0.45 12.04 -12.91
C ASN A 85 -1.15 10.94 -12.10
N HIS A 86 -2.45 11.06 -11.82
CA HIS A 86 -3.22 10.11 -11.01
C HIS A 86 -2.72 9.94 -9.56
N LEU A 87 -2.28 11.04 -8.95
CA LEU A 87 -1.74 11.14 -7.59
C LEU A 87 -2.68 11.93 -6.66
N ASN A 88 -3.98 11.97 -6.94
CA ASN A 88 -4.95 12.81 -6.23
C ASN A 88 -5.26 12.34 -4.80
N GLU A 89 -5.03 11.06 -4.49
CA GLU A 89 -5.36 10.46 -3.20
C GLU A 89 -4.21 9.61 -2.67
N SER A 90 -4.01 9.63 -1.36
CA SER A 90 -3.12 8.73 -0.66
C SER A 90 -3.72 7.33 -0.53
N ASN A 91 -2.91 6.39 -0.05
CA ASN A 91 -3.31 5.02 0.29
C ASN A 91 -4.44 4.91 1.34
N ASP A 92 -4.75 5.98 2.08
CA ASP A 92 -5.88 6.06 3.01
C ASP A 92 -6.94 7.11 2.61
N HIS A 93 -7.00 7.46 1.32
CA HIS A 93 -7.95 8.45 0.79
C HIS A 93 -7.72 9.88 1.34
N GLY A 94 -6.47 10.18 1.69
CA GLY A 94 -6.06 11.53 2.08
C GLY A 94 -5.73 12.36 0.86
N GLU A 95 -5.92 13.67 0.99
CA GLU A 95 -5.57 14.63 -0.07
C GLU A 95 -4.15 15.16 0.18
N TYR A 96 -3.44 15.41 -0.91
CA TYR A 96 -2.13 16.07 -0.87
C TYR A 96 -2.29 17.58 -1.05
N SER A 97 -1.51 18.34 -0.29
CA SER A 97 -1.41 19.80 -0.38
C SER A 97 0.06 20.21 -0.44
N TYR A 98 0.37 21.34 -1.07
CA TYR A 98 1.73 21.85 -1.14
C TYR A 98 1.82 23.12 -0.29
N ILE A 99 2.55 23.06 0.82
CA ILE A 99 2.63 24.13 1.81
C ILE A 99 4.11 24.35 2.14
N ASP A 100 4.58 25.59 2.05
CA ASP A 100 5.95 25.99 2.40
C ASP A 100 7.06 25.17 1.72
N GLY A 101 6.84 24.76 0.47
CA GLY A 101 7.81 23.97 -0.29
C GLY A 101 7.75 22.46 -0.02
N LYS A 102 6.74 21.98 0.72
CA LYS A 102 6.60 20.56 1.05
C LYS A 102 5.24 20.02 0.70
N VAL A 103 5.19 18.74 0.34
CA VAL A 103 3.93 18.03 0.15
C VAL A 103 3.43 17.50 1.49
N HIS A 104 2.16 17.73 1.78
CA HIS A 104 1.51 17.36 3.02
C HIS A 104 0.25 16.52 2.76
N CYS A 105 0.12 15.37 3.43
CA CYS A 105 -1.09 14.56 3.41
C CYS A 105 -2.05 14.95 4.54
N SER A 106 -3.34 15.14 4.22
CA SER A 106 -4.37 15.51 5.19
C SER A 106 -4.65 14.48 6.29
N ILE A 107 -4.27 13.21 6.08
CA ILE A 107 -4.56 12.10 7.01
C ILE A 107 -3.33 11.73 7.87
N HIS A 108 -2.11 11.93 7.36
CA HIS A 108 -0.87 11.48 8.00
C HIS A 108 0.07 12.66 8.29
N SER A 109 -0.46 13.66 9.01
CA SER A 109 0.15 14.96 9.26
C SER A 109 1.17 14.99 10.41
N ASP A 110 1.30 13.89 11.16
CA ASP A 110 1.99 13.92 12.45
C ASP A 110 3.52 13.94 12.30
N ASN A 111 4.11 15.09 12.63
CA ASN A 111 5.53 15.47 12.69
C ASN A 111 6.42 14.61 13.62
N GLU A 112 6.50 13.31 13.46
CA GLU A 112 7.67 12.55 13.92
C GLU A 112 8.01 11.52 12.84
N LEU A 113 9.03 11.85 12.06
CA LEU A 113 9.75 10.88 11.26
C LEU A 113 10.13 9.73 12.20
N PRO A 114 9.68 8.48 11.98
CA PRO A 114 10.53 7.39 12.42
C PRO A 114 11.89 7.65 11.75
N GLU A 115 13.00 7.47 12.48
CA GLU A 115 14.33 7.40 11.89
C GLU A 115 14.36 6.17 10.96
N VAL A 116 13.71 6.28 9.81
CA VAL A 116 13.82 5.37 8.70
C VAL A 116 15.10 5.80 8.03
N GLU A 117 16.11 4.94 8.09
CA GLU A 117 17.20 4.99 7.12
C GLU A 117 16.54 4.99 5.76
N VAL A 118 16.42 6.18 5.14
CA VAL A 118 15.98 6.32 3.76
C VAL A 118 16.91 5.39 2.99
N PRO A 119 16.42 4.29 2.38
CA PRO A 119 17.27 3.47 1.56
C PRO A 119 17.85 4.41 0.52
N ASP A 120 19.18 4.50 0.41
CA ASP A 120 19.84 5.32 -0.60
C ASP A 120 19.14 5.07 -1.93
N ILE A 121 18.29 6.02 -2.34
CA ILE A 121 17.65 5.96 -3.64
C ILE A 121 18.84 6.08 -4.58
N PRO A 122 19.12 5.06 -5.42
CA PRO A 122 20.28 5.13 -6.30
C PRO A 122 20.15 6.43 -7.09
N GLU A 123 21.17 7.30 -6.95
CA GLU A 123 21.30 8.48 -7.78
C GLU A 123 21.10 8.02 -9.22
N VAL A 124 20.02 8.50 -9.85
CA VAL A 124 19.79 8.24 -11.27
C VAL A 124 21.03 8.79 -11.96
N PRO A 125 21.82 7.96 -12.68
CA PRO A 125 23.00 8.47 -13.34
C PRO A 125 22.53 9.53 -14.33
N GLU A 126 23.08 10.74 -14.23
CA GLU A 126 22.93 11.77 -15.26
C GLU A 126 23.52 11.21 -16.57
N ASP A 127 22.69 10.59 -17.40
CA ASP A 127 23.06 10.27 -18.77
C ASP A 127 22.98 11.56 -19.60
N ASN A 128 24.04 12.35 -19.45
CA ASN A 128 24.44 13.35 -20.43
C ASN A 128 24.78 12.66 -21.76
N GLU A 129 23.77 12.34 -22.56
CA GLU A 129 23.93 12.13 -24.00
C GLU A 129 22.88 12.93 -24.78
N GLY A 130 23.24 14.20 -25.03
CA GLY A 130 22.69 14.97 -26.14
C GLY A 130 22.99 14.27 -27.47
N GLY A 131 22.09 13.38 -27.90
CA GLY A 131 22.11 12.72 -29.19
C GLY A 131 20.88 13.10 -30.01
N SER A 132 21.03 14.04 -30.94
CA SER A 132 20.00 14.34 -31.94
C SER A 132 19.65 13.10 -32.75
N VAL A 133 18.45 12.53 -32.54
CA VAL A 133 17.91 11.48 -33.40
C VAL A 133 17.48 12.09 -34.75
N PRO A 134 18.03 11.65 -35.89
CA PRO A 134 17.62 12.17 -37.19
C PRO A 134 16.28 11.56 -37.60
N PHE A 135 15.32 12.41 -37.95
CA PHE A 135 14.06 12.02 -38.57
C PHE A 135 14.34 11.48 -39.99
N LEU A 136 13.96 10.22 -40.21
CA LEU A 136 13.68 9.65 -41.54
C LEU A 136 12.27 9.07 -41.52
#